data_AF-A0A1B6AMC5-F1
#
_entry.id   AF-A0A1B6AMC5-F1
#
_cell.length_a   1.000
_cell.length_b   1.000
_cell.length_c   1.000
_cell.angle_alpha   90.00
_cell.angle_beta   90.00
_cell.angle_gamma   90.00
#
_symmetry.space_group_name_H-M   'P 1'
#
loop_
_entity.id
_entity.type
_entity.pdbx_description
1 polymer ?
#
loop_
_entity_poly.entity_id
_entity_poly.type
_entity_poly.pdbx_seq_one_letter_code
_entity_poly.pdbx_strand_id
1 'polypeptide(L)' 'MPVEHGEVQVRAAVEADLQALTDLHHSYIRETCITFDTEPFTAEQRRP' A
#
# COMPACT_ATOMS: atom_id res chain seq x y z
N MET A 1 9.19 -24.78 7.34
CA MET A 1 7.80 -24.77 6.85
C MET A 1 7.78 -23.96 5.57
N PRO A 2 7.29 -24.50 4.44
CA PRO A 2 7.12 -23.69 3.23
C PRO A 2 6.05 -22.63 3.50
N VAL A 3 6.23 -21.44 2.92
CA VAL A 3 5.22 -20.38 2.97
C VAL A 3 4.14 -20.76 1.97
N GLU A 4 2.95 -21.12 2.45
CA GLU A 4 1.81 -21.41 1.60
C GLU A 4 1.25 -20.07 1.10
N HIS A 5 1.36 -19.81 -0.21
CA HIS A 5 0.76 -18.63 -0.83
C HIS A 5 -0.67 -18.97 -1.26
N GLY A 6 -1.67 -18.28 -0.70
CA GLY A 6 -3.05 -18.39 -1.13
C GLY A 6 -3.26 -17.88 -2.57
N GLU A 7 -4.37 -18.28 -3.20
CA GLU A 7 -4.74 -17.78 -4.52
C GLU A 7 -5.03 -16.28 -4.48
N VAL A 8 -4.38 -15.50 -5.35
CA VAL A 8 -4.55 -14.04 -5.42
C VAL A 8 -5.82 -13.70 -6.18
N GLN A 9 -6.71 -12.94 -5.54
CA GLN A 9 -7.97 -12.45 -6.13
C GLN A 9 -7.84 -10.97 -6.51
N VAL A 10 -8.33 -10.59 -7.70
CA VAL A 10 -8.24 -9.21 -8.22
C VAL A 10 -9.64 -8.62 -8.36
N ARG A 11 -9.84 -7.41 -7.82
CA ARG A 11 -11.07 -6.63 -7.92
C ARG A 11 -10.78 -5.14 -8.01
N ALA A 12 -11.78 -4.35 -8.41
CA ALA A 12 -11.69 -2.89 -8.33
C ALA A 12 -11.52 -2.44 -6.87
N ALA A 13 -10.68 -1.42 -6.67
CA ALA A 13 -10.50 -0.78 -5.38
C ALA A 13 -11.71 0.09 -5.03
N VAL A 14 -12.04 0.13 -3.74
CA VAL A 14 -13.07 0.99 -3.15
C VAL A 14 -12.45 1.84 -2.04
N GLU A 15 -13.18 2.84 -1.55
CA GLU A 15 -12.69 3.75 -0.49
C GLU A 15 -12.19 3.02 0.76
N ALA A 16 -12.81 1.89 1.12
CA ALA A 16 -12.40 1.07 2.26
C ALA A 16 -10.99 0.46 2.11
N ASP A 17 -10.47 0.36 0.88
CA ASP A 17 -9.13 -0.17 0.63
C ASP A 17 -8.04 0.88 0.82
N LEU A 18 -8.41 2.17 0.88
CA LEU A 18 -7.46 3.28 0.84
C LEU A 18 -6.44 3.20 1.97
N GLN A 19 -6.87 2.83 3.17
CA GLN A 19 -5.97 2.68 4.32
C GLN A 19 -4.90 1.61 4.08
N ALA A 20 -5.31 0.42 3.65
CA ALA A 20 -4.38 -0.69 3.40
C ALA A 20 -3.40 -0.38 2.25
N LEU A 21 -3.89 0.26 1.17
CA LEU A 21 -3.05 0.70 0.05
C LEU A 21 -2.04 1.77 0.47
N THR A 22 -2.47 2.68 1.34
CA THR A 22 -1.64 3.75 1.90
C THR A 22 -0.52 3.16 2.75
N ASP A 23 -0.82 2.18 3.61
CA ASP A 23 0.17 1.51 4.44
C ASP A 23 1.20 0.73 3.61
N LEU A 24 0.75 0.04 2.54
CA LEU A 24 1.65 -0.62 1.58
C LEU A 24 2.60 0.39 0.93
N HIS A 25 2.08 1.52 0.46
CA HIS A 25 2.92 2.55 -0.15
C HIS A 25 3.94 3.13 0.85
N HIS A 26 3.54 3.32 2.11
CA HIS A 26 4.45 3.86 3.12
C HIS A 26 5.63 2.96 3.44
N SER A 27 5.46 1.64 3.39
CA SER A 27 6.58 0.72 3.53
C SER A 27 7.62 0.96 2.43
N TYR A 28 7.18 1.16 1.18
CA TYR A 28 8.11 1.51 0.09
C TYR A 28 8.86 2.82 0.35
N ILE A 29 8.20 3.85 0.85
CA ILE A 29 8.85 5.13 1.20
C ILE A 29 9.91 4.93 2.29
N ARG A 30 9.59 4.17 3.33
CA ARG A 30 10.46 4.04 4.52
C ARG A 30 11.63 3.10 4.29
N GLU A 31 11.41 2.05 3.52
CA GLU A 31 12.34 0.91 3.45
C GLU A 31 13.11 0.87 2.13
N THR A 32 12.71 1.67 1.13
CA THR A 32 13.32 1.63 -0.20
C THR A 32 13.47 3.02 -0.81
N CYS A 33 14.33 3.12 -1.84
CA CYS A 33 14.50 4.33 -2.64
C CYS A 33 13.76 4.26 -3.99
N ILE A 34 12.79 3.35 -4.14
CA ILE A 34 12.07 3.17 -5.41
C ILE A 34 11.00 4.24 -5.65
N THR A 35 10.56 4.91 -4.58
CA THR A 35 9.64 6.05 -4.63
C THR A 35 10.44 7.35 -4.51
N PHE A 36 9.96 8.43 -5.13
CA PHE A 36 10.57 9.76 -4.99
C PHE A 36 10.12 10.51 -3.73
N ASP A 37 9.11 9.99 -3.03
CA ASP A 37 8.63 10.57 -1.78
C ASP A 37 9.64 10.33 -0.65
N THR A 38 9.77 11.30 0.24
CA THR A 38 10.66 11.23 1.42
C THR A 38 9.90 11.03 2.72
N GLU A 39 8.58 11.22 2.72
CA GLU A 39 7.73 11.15 3.91
C GLU A 39 6.44 10.34 3.63
N PRO A 40 5.98 9.52 4.59
CA PRO A 40 4.67 8.88 4.51
C PRO A 40 3.52 9.89 4.50
N PHE A 41 2.41 9.52 3.87
CA PHE A 41 1.18 10.28 3.80
C PHE A 41 0.16 9.81 4.85
N THR A 42 -1.02 10.43 4.88
CA THR A 42 -2.22 9.88 5.51
C THR A 42 -3.19 9.44 4.42
N ALA A 43 -4.16 8.59 4.75
CA ALA A 43 -5.20 8.19 3.80
C ALA A 43 -6.01 9.40 3.30
N GLU A 44 -6.23 10.39 4.16
CA GLU A 44 -6.94 11.62 3.81
C GLU A 44 -6.18 12.46 2.77
N GLN A 45 -4.85 12.56 2.89
CA GLN A 45 -3.99 13.24 1.91
C GLN A 45 -3.99 12.58 0.52
N ARG A 46 -4.45 11.33 0.41
CA ARG A 46 -4.53 10.57 -0.86
C ARG A 46 -5.87 10.73 -1.57
N ARG A 47 -6.84 11.40 -0.96
CA ARG A 47 -8.11 11.72 -1.61
C ARG A 47 -7.91 12.81 -2.67
N PRO A 48 -8.65 12.76 -3.80
CA PRO A 48 -8.59 13.80 -4.83
C PRO A 48 -9.07 15.16 -4.34
#